data_AF-A0A8S2PSC9-F1
#
_entry.id   AF-A0A8S2PSC9-F1
#
_cell.length_a   1.000
_cell.length_b   1.000
_cell.length_c   1.000
_cell.angle_alpha   90.00
_cell.angle_beta   90.00
_cell.angle_gamma   90.00
#
_symmetry.space_group_name_H-M   'P 1'
#
loop_
_entity.id
_entity.type
_entity.pdbx_description
1 polymer ?
#
loop_
_entity_poly.entity_id
_entity_poly.type
_entity_poly.pdbx_seq_one_letter_code
_entity_poly.pdbx_strand_id
1 'polypeptide(L)'
;LATNADSPDKSLVDRIKAAIRQQLSARHVPELILQVPDIPYTINMKKVEVPVRRIIEGKQIHATGSLVNPECLEYYRNISELNKW
;
A
#
# COMPACT_ATOMS: atom_id res chain seq x y z
N LEU A 1 -5.97 19.60 -12.08
CA LEU A 1 -4.52 19.56 -12.34
C LEU A 1 -4.10 18.10 -12.34
N ALA A 2 -4.15 17.46 -13.51
CA ALA A 2 -3.78 16.05 -13.68
C ALA A 2 -2.28 16.01 -14.00
N THR A 3 -1.44 15.75 -12.99
CA THR A 3 -0.01 15.52 -13.17
C THR A 3 0.24 14.03 -13.42
N ASN A 4 0.65 13.74 -14.65
CA ASN A 4 0.97 12.42 -15.21
C ASN A 4 2.21 11.77 -14.56
N ALA A 5 2.21 11.44 -13.27
CA ALA A 5 3.40 10.88 -12.60
C ALA A 5 3.15 9.81 -11.53
N ASP A 6 1.91 9.35 -11.32
CA ASP A 6 1.56 8.44 -10.22
C ASP A 6 1.47 6.96 -10.66
N SER A 7 2.47 6.50 -11.40
CA SER A 7 2.53 5.10 -11.85
C SER A 7 3.95 4.59 -11.66
N PRO A 8 4.14 3.48 -10.92
CA PRO A 8 5.47 2.94 -10.72
C PRO A 8 6.06 2.55 -12.08
N ASP A 9 7.33 2.91 -12.29
CA ASP A 9 8.03 2.60 -13.53
C ASP A 9 7.91 1.10 -13.86
N LYS A 10 7.47 0.79 -15.08
CA LYS A 10 7.17 -0.59 -15.48
C LYS A 10 8.40 -1.50 -15.36
N SER A 11 9.59 -0.98 -15.69
CA SER A 11 10.83 -1.74 -15.57
C SER A 11 11.17 -2.05 -14.11
N LEU A 12 10.88 -1.12 -13.19
CA LEU A 12 11.02 -1.35 -11.75
C LEU A 12 10.06 -2.42 -11.24
N VAL A 13 8.78 -2.34 -11.64
CA VAL A 13 7.77 -3.34 -11.28
C VAL A 13 8.16 -4.73 -11.76
N ASP A 14 8.60 -4.86 -13.01
CA ASP A 14 9.04 -6.14 -13.58
C ASP A 14 10.25 -6.72 -12.84
N ARG A 15 11.22 -5.86 -12.47
CA ARG A 15 12.37 -6.26 -11.65
C ARG A 15 11.97 -6.76 -10.27
N ILE A 16 11.03 -6.07 -9.60
CA ILE A 16 10.52 -6.48 -8.28
C ILE A 16 9.81 -7.84 -8.39
N LYS A 17 8.92 -8.01 -9.37
CA LYS A 17 8.21 -9.28 -9.61
C LYS A 17 9.17 -10.41 -9.91
N ALA A 18 10.19 -10.17 -10.74
CA ALA A 18 11.22 -11.15 -11.07
C ALA A 18 12.05 -11.54 -9.83
N ALA A 19 12.47 -10.58 -9.01
CA ALA A 19 13.23 -10.84 -7.79
C ALA A 19 12.44 -11.70 -6.79
N ILE A 20 11.17 -11.37 -6.54
CA ILE A 20 10.28 -12.14 -5.65
C ILE A 20 10.10 -13.57 -6.18
N ARG A 21 9.89 -13.72 -7.49
CA ARG A 21 9.71 -15.03 -8.12
C ARG A 21 10.95 -15.92 -7.98
N GLN A 22 12.13 -15.33 -8.16
CA GLN A 22 13.41 -16.05 -8.09
C GLN A 22 13.79 -16.46 -6.65
N GLN A 23 13.56 -15.57 -5.67
CA GLN A 23 13.98 -15.81 -4.28
C GLN A 23 12.98 -16.66 -3.49
N LEU A 24 11.70 -16.59 -3.83
CA LEU A 24 10.64 -17.31 -3.12
C LEU A 24 9.98 -18.33 -4.06
N SER A 25 8.87 -17.95 -4.70
CA SER A 25 8.18 -18.74 -5.72
C SER A 25 7.10 -17.92 -6.40
N ALA A 26 6.51 -18.44 -7.48
CA ALA A 26 5.43 -17.77 -8.23
C ALA A 26 4.21 -17.40 -7.37
N ARG A 27 3.93 -18.13 -6.28
CA ARG A 27 2.78 -17.85 -5.38
C ARG A 27 2.96 -16.58 -4.54
N HIS A 28 4.19 -16.10 -4.40
CA HIS A 28 4.50 -14.90 -3.63
C HIS A 28 4.50 -13.63 -4.49
N VAL A 29 4.38 -13.78 -5.81
CA VAL A 29 4.37 -12.62 -6.72
C VAL A 29 3.03 -11.89 -6.54
N PRO A 30 3.05 -10.61 -6.14
CA PRO A 30 1.82 -9.85 -5.98
C PRO A 30 1.18 -9.56 -7.34
N GLU A 31 -0.15 -9.57 -7.38
CA GLU A 31 -0.91 -9.20 -8.57
C GLU A 31 -0.77 -7.70 -8.83
N LEU A 32 -0.86 -6.89 -7.76
CA LEU A 32 -0.86 -5.44 -7.79
C LEU A 32 0.34 -4.86 -7.02
N ILE A 33 1.04 -3.90 -7.63
CA ILE A 33 2.09 -3.10 -7.00
C ILE A 33 1.75 -1.64 -7.28
N LEU A 34 1.57 -0.85 -6.23
CA LEU A 34 1.22 0.57 -6.30
C LEU A 34 2.31 1.40 -5.64
N GLN A 35 2.50 2.60 -6.18
CA GLN A 35 3.29 3.62 -5.50
C GLN A 35 2.42 4.31 -4.45
N VAL A 36 3.00 4.54 -3.28
CA VAL A 36 2.36 5.26 -2.18
C VAL A 36 3.32 6.32 -1.67
N PRO A 37 2.81 7.47 -1.18
CA PRO A 37 3.67 8.55 -0.68
C PRO A 37 4.41 8.15 0.61
N ASP A 38 3.78 7.35 1.46
CA ASP A 38 4.34 6.90 2.73
C ASP A 38 3.67 5.59 3.18
N ILE A 39 4.23 4.92 4.20
CA ILE A 39 3.68 3.69 4.80
C ILE A 39 3.25 4.00 6.24
N PRO A 40 2.03 3.64 6.68
CA PRO A 40 1.57 3.97 8.01
C PRO A 40 2.28 3.15 9.10
N TYR A 41 2.85 3.85 10.08
CA TYR A 41 3.55 3.28 11.22
C TYR A 41 2.96 3.77 12.54
N THR A 42 3.05 2.91 13.55
CA THR A 42 2.81 3.32 14.95
C THR A 42 4.00 4.09 15.52
N ILE A 43 3.81 4.77 16.65
CA ILE A 43 4.89 5.45 17.41
C ILE A 43 6.06 4.52 17.75
N ASN A 44 5.81 3.21 17.83
CA ASN A 44 6.82 2.18 18.07
C ASN A 44 7.38 1.59 16.75
N MET A 45 7.23 2.30 15.63
CA MET A 45 7.64 1.90 14.27
C MET A 45 7.08 0.54 13.79
N LYS A 46 5.96 0.08 14.35
CA LYS A 46 5.27 -1.12 13.84
C LYS A 46 4.41 -0.76 12.63
N LYS A 47 4.50 -1.56 11.56
CA LYS A 47 3.64 -1.46 10.37
C LYS A 47 2.18 -1.70 10.76
N VAL A 48 1.28 -0.95 10.12
CA VAL A 48 -0.14 -0.92 10.48
C VAL A 48 -0.98 -1.59 9.39
N GLU A 49 -0.66 -2.85 9.10
CA GLU A 49 -1.27 -3.60 7.99
C GLU A 49 -2.77 -3.87 8.20
N VAL A 50 -3.18 -4.20 9.43
CA VAL A 50 -4.59 -4.55 9.73
C VAL A 50 -5.55 -3.37 9.54
N PRO A 51 -5.26 -2.16 10.07
CA PRO A 51 -6.10 -0.99 9.80
C PRO A 51 -6.11 -0.57 8.33
N VAL A 52 -4.97 -0.63 7.62
CA VAL A 52 -4.92 -0.34 6.17
C VAL A 52 -5.83 -1.29 5.39
N ARG A 53 -5.77 -2.59 5.68
CA ARG A 53 -6.68 -3.56 5.06
C ARG A 53 -8.14 -3.23 5.32
N ARG A 54 -8.51 -2.86 6.55
CA ARG A 54 -9.89 -2.49 6.88
C ARG A 54 -10.36 -1.24 6.15
N ILE A 55 -9.48 -0.26 5.97
CA ILE A 55 -9.75 0.94 5.18
C ILE A 55 -10.06 0.57 3.73
N ILE A 56 -9.24 -0.30 3.13
CA ILE A 56 -9.42 -0.77 1.76
C ILE A 56 -10.77 -1.49 1.61
N GLU A 57 -11.14 -2.32 2.59
CA GLU A 57 -12.45 -2.99 2.65
C GLU A 57 -13.63 -2.04 2.96
N GLY A 58 -13.41 -0.72 3.04
CA GLY A 58 -14.44 0.28 3.35
C GLY A 58 -14.95 0.24 4.79
N LYS A 59 -14.28 -0.48 5.69
CA LYS A 59 -14.69 -0.61 7.10
C LYS A 59 -14.25 0.61 7.90
N GLN A 60 -15.10 1.04 8.82
CA GLN A 60 -14.74 2.08 9.77
C GLN A 60 -13.64 1.58 10.71
N ILE A 61 -12.53 2.34 10.74
CA ILE A 61 -11.48 2.17 11.72
C ILE A 61 -11.58 3.29 12.76
N HIS A 62 -11.45 2.93 14.03
CA HIS A 62 -11.19 3.92 15.07
C HIS A 62 -9.69 4.24 15.01
N ALA A 63 -9.37 5.52 14.79
CA ALA A 63 -7.98 5.97 14.78
C ALA A 63 -7.36 5.71 16.16
N THR A 64 -6.53 4.68 16.27
CA THR A 64 -5.71 4.45 17.46
C THR A 64 -4.74 5.63 17.53
N GLY A 65 -4.79 6.45 18.58
CA GLY A 65 -4.01 7.68 18.76
C GLY A 65 -2.49 7.49 18.89
N SER A 66 -1.93 6.46 18.26
CA SER A 66 -0.53 6.05 18.34
C SER A 66 0.10 5.91 16.95
N LEU A 67 -0.38 6.64 15.95
CA LEU A 67 0.17 6.67 14.59
C LEU A 67 1.11 7.86 14.43
N VAL A 68 2.24 7.63 13.77
CA VAL A 68 3.22 8.69 13.45
C VAL A 68 2.73 9.54 12.27
N ASN A 69 2.09 8.90 11.29
CA ASN A 69 1.66 9.49 10.04
C ASN A 69 0.18 9.16 9.75
N PRO A 70 -0.76 9.71 10.54
CA PRO A 70 -2.19 9.43 10.36
C PRO A 70 -2.73 9.91 9.01
N GLU A 71 -2.15 10.97 8.44
CA GLU A 71 -2.54 11.52 7.12
C GLU A 71 -2.38 10.51 5.97
N CYS A 72 -1.41 9.61 6.09
CA CYS A 72 -1.14 8.57 5.12
C CYS A 72 -2.35 7.62 4.97
N LEU A 73 -3.11 7.38 6.05
CA LEU A 73 -4.30 6.52 5.99
C LEU A 73 -5.40 7.08 5.09
N GLU A 74 -5.48 8.39 4.91
CA GLU A 74 -6.47 9.01 4.04
C GLU A 74 -6.15 8.77 2.56
N TYR A 75 -4.86 8.65 2.22
CA TYR A 75 -4.43 8.23 0.88
C TYR A 75 -4.99 6.84 0.57
N TYR A 76 -4.81 5.88 1.47
CA TYR A 76 -5.31 4.50 1.30
C TYR A 76 -6.83 4.38 1.18
N ARG A 77 -7.61 5.33 1.71
CA ARG A 77 -9.08 5.36 1.48
C ARG A 77 -9.44 5.67 0.02
N ASN A 78 -8.61 6.45 -0.66
CA ASN A 78 -8.92 7.03 -1.97
C ASN A 78 -8.22 6.32 -3.14
N ILE A 79 -7.54 5.19 -2.89
CA ILE A 79 -6.89 4.40 -3.96
C ILE A 79 -7.96 3.62 -4.72
N SER A 80 -8.30 4.11 -5.91
CA SER A 80 -9.35 3.52 -6.75
C SER A 80 -9.00 2.12 -7.25
N GLU A 81 -7.70 1.83 -7.42
CA GLU A 81 -7.17 0.53 -7.84
C GLU A 81 -7.39 -0.57 -6.80
N LEU A 82 -7.66 -0.20 -5.54
CA LEU A 82 -7.92 -1.14 -4.45
C LEU A 82 -9.42 -1.43 -4.24
N ASN A 83 -10.33 -0.70 -4.88
CA ASN A 83 -11.79 -0.91 -4.79
C ASN A 83 -12.30 -2.25 -5.37
N LYS A 84 -11.40 -3.07 -5.93
CA LYS A 84 -11.73 -4.33 -6.60
C LYS A 84 -11.63 -5.57 -5.69
N TRP A 85 -11.34 -5.39 -4.40
CA TRP A 85 -11.00 -6.45 -3.44
C TRP A 85 -11.79 -6.30 -2.13
#